data_AF-A0A2S6CT12-F1
#
_entry.id   AF-A0A2S6CT12-F1
#
_cell.length_a   1.000
_cell.length_b   1.000
_cell.length_c   1.000
_cell.angle_alpha   90.00
_cell.angle_beta   90.00
_cell.angle_gamma   90.00
#
_symmetry.space_group_name_H-M   'P 1'
#
loop_
_entity.id
_entity.type
_entity.pdbx_description
1 polymer ?
#
loop_
_entity_poly.entity_id
_entity_poly.type
_entity_poly.pdbx_seq_one_letter_code
_entity_poly.pdbx_strand_id
1 'polypeptide(L)'
;MGILMTNFDNLFRKVEELKQLCYQHFAPRITNIETYLSTLTERVQNGSVIVTGNLQTEQITPLNISESELVQVYNDVPKVLLKNSIIAELTAKSYREDRNNEPIFLENDKNGKYWIIVSNQNNIFLIPSIIIKLHIHKLKTVAKLFDFHGETASLDTHFMLTKPAKLSSLPNGKEWKLEEKGILEFSDHFSQFKFEVPDFQESKEDHPVEIQKIYQKLDDLTSQLEQFQQERINLASQIINIPEIKDTQANTNLEILKINKKLNGLNLQFEESQIINIQEIKDDQANSNLEIVKINQELDALRLELNRSHELRKSLESYMVEMSQELDNLKVQLYHSQEKQQKLESHLEKIPVLRDYVYLQIDLIKARLESLENL
;
A
#
# COMPACT_ATOMS: atom_id res chain seq x y z
N MET A 1 -14.11 24.48 -63.47
CA MET A 1 -12.86 24.45 -62.67
C MET A 1 -12.97 25.21 -61.34
N GLY A 2 -13.75 26.30 -61.23
CA GLY A 2 -13.84 27.10 -59.99
C GLY A 2 -14.63 26.49 -58.80
N ILE A 3 -15.53 25.53 -59.02
CA ILE A 3 -16.39 24.95 -57.96
C ILE A 3 -15.70 23.81 -57.18
N LEU A 4 -14.71 23.16 -57.79
CA LEU A 4 -13.92 22.10 -57.14
C LEU A 4 -12.84 22.68 -56.21
N MET A 5 -12.26 23.84 -56.53
CA MET A 5 -11.28 24.52 -55.66
C MET A 5 -11.91 25.04 -54.37
N THR A 6 -13.11 25.62 -54.43
CA THR A 6 -13.82 26.16 -53.25
C THR A 6 -14.22 25.09 -52.22
N ASN A 7 -14.44 23.85 -52.65
CA ASN A 7 -14.79 22.74 -51.75
C ASN A 7 -13.58 22.20 -50.99
N PHE A 8 -12.40 22.14 -51.64
CA PHE A 8 -11.14 21.76 -50.98
C PHE A 8 -10.67 22.82 -49.98
N ASP A 9 -10.80 24.10 -50.32
CA ASP A 9 -10.46 25.19 -49.40
C ASP A 9 -11.36 25.18 -48.15
N ASN A 10 -12.64 24.84 -48.31
CA ASN A 10 -13.58 24.72 -47.19
C ASN A 10 -13.28 23.51 -46.30
N LEU A 11 -12.86 22.38 -46.89
CA LEU A 11 -12.42 21.20 -46.16
C LEU A 11 -11.13 21.50 -45.37
N PHE A 12 -10.16 22.15 -46.01
CA PHE A 12 -8.89 22.52 -45.37
C PHE A 12 -9.12 23.46 -44.18
N ARG A 13 -9.99 24.45 -44.34
CA ARG A 13 -10.39 25.35 -43.26
C ARG A 13 -11.04 24.60 -42.09
N LYS A 14 -11.96 23.66 -42.36
CA LYS A 14 -12.61 22.85 -41.31
C LYS A 14 -11.62 21.93 -40.58
N VAL A 15 -10.64 21.36 -41.29
CA VAL A 15 -9.59 20.53 -40.68
C VAL A 15 -8.72 21.38 -39.76
N GLU A 16 -8.37 22.59 -40.17
CA GLU A 16 -7.53 23.47 -39.35
C GLU A 16 -8.29 24.06 -38.14
N GLU A 17 -9.59 24.32 -38.29
CA GLU A 17 -10.50 24.65 -37.17
C GLU A 17 -10.58 23.50 -36.16
N LEU A 18 -10.74 22.25 -36.62
CA LEU A 18 -10.75 21.06 -35.76
C LEU A 18 -9.42 20.89 -35.03
N LYS A 19 -8.30 21.09 -35.72
CA LYS A 19 -6.97 21.01 -35.13
C LYS A 19 -6.77 22.08 -34.06
N GLN A 20 -7.17 23.33 -34.33
CA GLN A 20 -7.17 24.41 -33.34
C GLN A 20 -8.03 24.05 -32.12
N LEU A 21 -9.22 23.49 -32.33
CA LEU A 21 -10.14 23.12 -31.26
C LEU A 21 -9.57 21.98 -30.40
N CYS A 22 -8.92 20.99 -31.03
CA CYS A 22 -8.17 19.95 -30.32
C CYS A 22 -7.01 20.55 -29.51
N TYR A 23 -6.20 21.45 -30.07
CA TYR A 23 -5.11 22.09 -29.32
C TYR A 23 -5.63 22.91 -28.14
N GLN A 24 -6.70 23.69 -28.33
CA GLN A 24 -7.31 24.48 -27.25
C GLN A 24 -7.87 23.61 -26.12
N HIS A 25 -8.46 22.46 -26.43
CA HIS A 25 -9.03 21.56 -25.41
C HIS A 25 -8.00 20.65 -24.74
N PHE A 26 -7.00 20.15 -25.48
CA PHE A 26 -6.08 19.14 -24.96
C PHE A 26 -4.78 19.74 -24.41
N ALA A 27 -4.27 20.86 -24.94
CA ALA A 27 -3.02 21.46 -24.45
C ALA A 27 -3.07 21.89 -22.98
N PRO A 28 -4.15 22.50 -22.45
CA PRO A 28 -4.26 22.82 -21.04
C PRO A 28 -4.30 21.56 -20.17
N ARG A 29 -4.99 20.50 -20.62
CA ARG A 29 -5.07 19.21 -19.92
C ARG A 29 -3.71 18.53 -19.84
N ILE A 30 -2.96 18.50 -20.94
CA ILE A 30 -1.59 17.94 -20.99
C ILE A 30 -0.67 18.73 -20.04
N THR A 31 -0.72 20.07 -20.09
CA THR A 31 0.10 20.93 -19.21
C THR A 31 -0.20 20.69 -17.73
N ASN A 32 -1.48 20.53 -17.37
CA ASN A 32 -1.90 20.23 -16.00
C ASN A 32 -1.38 18.86 -15.53
N ILE A 33 -1.44 17.84 -16.39
CA ILE A 33 -0.92 16.51 -16.11
C ILE A 33 0.61 16.55 -15.91
N GLU A 34 1.34 17.23 -16.80
CA GLU A 34 2.80 17.37 -16.71
C GLU A 34 3.24 18.11 -15.46
N THR A 35 2.53 19.17 -15.09
CA THR A 35 2.77 19.93 -13.86
C THR A 35 2.54 19.05 -12.63
N TYR A 36 1.44 18.28 -12.61
CA TYR A 36 1.13 17.37 -11.50
C TYR A 36 2.19 16.26 -11.35
N LEU A 37 2.59 15.61 -12.44
CA LEU A 37 3.65 14.59 -12.43
C LEU A 37 4.99 15.15 -11.95
N SER A 38 5.30 16.40 -12.29
CA SER A 38 6.51 17.09 -11.83
C SER A 38 6.47 17.33 -10.32
N THR A 39 5.33 17.81 -9.77
CA THR A 39 5.16 18.01 -8.32
C THR A 39 5.21 16.71 -7.51
N LEU A 40 4.73 15.59 -8.07
CA LEU A 40 4.83 14.28 -7.44
C LEU A 40 6.27 13.77 -7.40
N THR A 41 7.03 13.99 -8.48
CA THR A 41 8.44 13.54 -8.59
C THR A 41 9.34 14.28 -7.59
N GLU A 42 9.11 15.58 -7.39
CA GLU A 42 9.85 16.40 -6.42
C GLU A 42 9.51 16.04 -4.96
N ARG A 43 8.26 15.63 -4.68
CA ARG A 43 7.80 15.26 -3.32
C ARG A 43 8.27 13.87 -2.86
N VAL A 44 8.54 12.95 -3.79
CA VAL A 44 9.10 11.62 -3.47
C VAL A 44 10.57 11.72 -2.97
N GLN A 45 11.28 12.80 -3.27
CA GLN A 45 12.67 13.01 -2.81
C GLN A 45 12.77 13.57 -1.38
N ASN A 46 11.69 14.12 -0.80
CA ASN A 46 11.73 14.86 0.48
C ASN A 46 10.97 14.19 1.64
N GLY A 47 10.48 12.95 1.50
CA GLY A 47 9.73 12.24 2.54
C GLY A 47 10.58 11.33 3.42
N SER A 48 11.31 11.91 4.39
CA SER A 48 12.02 11.17 5.44
C SER A 48 11.07 10.60 6.49
N VAL A 49 11.24 9.31 6.77
CA VAL A 49 11.09 8.56 8.04
C VAL A 49 10.46 9.31 9.22
N ILE A 50 9.35 8.77 9.76
CA ILE A 50 8.95 8.96 11.16
C ILE A 50 8.60 7.58 11.76
N VAL A 51 9.28 7.26 12.86
CA VAL A 51 9.09 6.04 13.65
C VAL A 51 7.94 6.25 14.63
N THR A 52 6.90 5.42 14.55
CA THR A 52 5.97 5.15 15.66
C THR A 52 5.57 3.68 15.63
N GLY A 53 5.66 3.05 16.81
CA GLY A 53 5.74 1.60 16.99
C GLY A 53 4.52 0.77 16.55
N ASN A 54 4.83 -0.48 16.23
CA ASN A 54 4.02 -1.69 16.35
C ASN A 54 2.54 -1.62 15.94
N LEU A 55 2.27 -1.43 14.65
CA LEU A 55 1.12 -2.05 13.97
C LEU A 55 1.38 -1.96 12.46
N GLN A 56 1.57 -3.10 11.78
CA GLN A 56 1.67 -3.12 10.32
C GLN A 56 0.28 -2.85 9.73
N THR A 57 -0.08 -1.58 9.61
CA THR A 57 -1.03 -1.12 8.60
C THR A 57 -0.22 -0.61 7.42
N GLU A 58 -0.62 -0.93 6.20
CA GLU A 58 0.00 -0.39 4.98
C GLU A 58 -0.03 1.15 5.09
N GLN A 59 1.13 1.76 5.36
CA GLN A 59 1.23 3.21 5.56
C GLN A 59 1.09 3.89 4.20
N ILE A 60 -0.13 4.33 3.88
CA ILE A 60 -0.39 5.19 2.73
C ILE A 60 0.14 6.58 3.07
N THR A 61 1.00 7.13 2.21
CA THR A 61 1.34 8.55 2.25
C THR A 61 0.09 9.37 1.90
N PRO A 62 -0.44 10.19 2.84
CA PRO A 62 -1.57 11.06 2.57
C PRO A 62 -1.28 11.96 1.36
N LEU A 63 -2.24 12.08 0.47
CA LEU A 63 -2.13 12.89 -0.73
C LEU A 63 -2.68 14.29 -0.43
N ASN A 64 -1.85 15.32 -0.59
CA ASN A 64 -2.30 16.71 -0.49
C ASN A 64 -3.10 17.11 -1.73
N ILE A 65 -4.35 16.63 -1.83
CA ILE A 65 -5.24 16.89 -2.95
C ILE A 65 -6.60 17.33 -2.43
N SER A 66 -7.15 18.39 -3.02
CA SER A 66 -8.54 18.80 -2.79
C SER A 66 -9.50 17.83 -3.49
N GLU A 67 -10.78 17.86 -3.09
CA GLU A 67 -11.83 17.03 -3.70
C GLU A 67 -11.96 17.30 -5.22
N SER A 68 -11.92 18.57 -5.63
CA SER A 68 -12.00 18.97 -7.05
C SER A 68 -10.79 18.47 -7.85
N GLU A 69 -9.59 18.62 -7.31
CA GLU A 69 -8.37 18.11 -7.95
C GLU A 69 -8.39 16.58 -8.04
N LEU A 70 -8.92 15.88 -7.03
CA LEU A 70 -9.06 14.42 -7.04
C LEU A 70 -10.01 13.96 -8.15
N VAL A 71 -11.15 14.63 -8.31
CA VAL A 71 -12.10 14.37 -9.39
C VAL A 71 -11.45 14.58 -10.76
N GLN A 72 -10.71 15.68 -10.92
CA GLN A 72 -10.01 15.99 -12.15
C GLN A 72 -8.96 14.92 -12.48
N VAL A 73 -8.08 14.59 -11.52
CA VAL A 73 -7.03 13.58 -11.71
C VAL A 73 -7.62 12.20 -12.01
N TYR A 74 -8.73 11.84 -11.35
CA TYR A 74 -9.43 10.58 -11.62
C TYR A 74 -9.98 10.52 -13.04
N ASN A 75 -10.61 11.59 -13.53
CA ASN A 75 -11.19 11.58 -14.87
C ASN A 75 -10.14 11.72 -15.98
N ASP A 76 -9.01 12.38 -15.71
CA ASP A 76 -7.94 12.61 -16.68
C ASP A 76 -6.92 11.46 -16.74
N VAL A 77 -6.32 11.10 -15.59
CA VAL A 77 -5.24 10.09 -15.51
C VAL A 77 -5.35 9.26 -14.21
N PRO A 78 -6.38 8.43 -14.08
CA PRO A 78 -6.68 7.76 -12.81
C PRO A 78 -5.60 6.77 -12.36
N LYS A 79 -4.79 6.24 -13.29
CA LYS A 79 -3.69 5.32 -12.98
C LYS A 79 -2.66 5.92 -12.02
N VAL A 80 -2.53 7.25 -11.96
CA VAL A 80 -1.60 7.93 -11.05
C VAL A 80 -2.02 7.76 -9.58
N LEU A 81 -3.32 7.60 -9.32
CA LEU A 81 -3.87 7.46 -7.96
C LEU A 81 -3.61 6.08 -7.34
N LEU A 82 -3.32 5.05 -8.16
CA LEU A 82 -3.13 3.67 -7.70
C LEU A 82 -1.99 3.52 -6.69
N LYS A 83 -0.90 4.30 -6.84
CA LYS A 83 0.25 4.23 -5.92
C LYS A 83 -0.07 4.79 -4.53
N ASN A 84 -1.11 5.62 -4.43
CA ASN A 84 -1.51 6.34 -3.23
C ASN A 84 -2.90 5.89 -2.73
N SER A 85 -3.36 4.71 -3.16
CA SER A 85 -4.67 4.18 -2.78
C SER A 85 -4.58 2.90 -1.95
N ILE A 86 -5.58 2.71 -1.08
CA ILE A 86 -5.88 1.41 -0.48
C ILE A 86 -6.90 0.73 -1.37
N ILE A 87 -6.65 -0.51 -1.74
CA ILE A 87 -7.62 -1.31 -2.48
C ILE A 87 -8.63 -1.85 -1.47
N ALA A 88 -9.92 -1.59 -1.72
CA ALA A 88 -11.00 -1.88 -0.79
C ALA A 88 -12.21 -2.53 -1.47
N GLU A 89 -12.95 -3.30 -0.69
CA GLU A 89 -14.19 -3.95 -1.07
C GLU A 89 -15.22 -3.81 0.05
N LEU A 90 -16.50 -3.98 -0.28
CA LEU A 90 -17.56 -4.06 0.73
C LEU A 90 -17.35 -5.28 1.62
N THR A 91 -17.52 -5.11 2.93
CA THR A 91 -17.52 -6.23 3.87
C THR A 91 -18.64 -7.22 3.54
N ALA A 92 -18.47 -8.50 3.90
CA ALA A 92 -19.47 -9.54 3.64
C ALA A 92 -20.87 -9.22 4.22
N LYS A 93 -20.93 -8.44 5.31
CA LYS A 93 -22.18 -7.97 5.92
C LYS A 93 -22.85 -6.90 5.05
N SER A 94 -22.12 -5.83 4.74
CA SER A 94 -22.63 -4.74 3.90
C SER A 94 -22.93 -5.16 2.45
N TYR A 95 -22.31 -6.24 1.97
CA TYR A 95 -22.65 -6.84 0.68
C TYR A 95 -24.05 -7.50 0.70
N ARG A 96 -24.35 -8.31 1.73
CA ARG A 96 -25.56 -9.14 1.83
C ARG A 96 -26.79 -8.40 2.33
N GLU A 97 -26.61 -7.33 3.10
CA GLU A 97 -27.71 -6.57 3.69
C GLU A 97 -28.22 -5.51 2.69
N ASP A 98 -29.46 -5.66 2.21
CA ASP A 98 -30.17 -4.71 1.34
C ASP A 98 -31.07 -3.74 2.12
N ARG A 99 -30.84 -3.60 3.44
CA ARG A 99 -31.59 -2.66 4.27
C ARG A 99 -31.03 -1.26 4.08
N ASN A 100 -31.82 -0.38 3.47
CA ASN A 100 -31.47 1.02 3.13
C ASN A 100 -31.02 1.93 4.30
N ASN A 101 -30.90 1.41 5.53
CA ASN A 101 -30.60 2.20 6.72
C ASN A 101 -29.46 1.63 7.58
N GLU A 102 -28.79 0.56 7.15
CA GLU A 102 -27.64 0.02 7.87
C GLU A 102 -26.33 0.66 7.38
N PRO A 103 -25.38 0.93 8.29
CA PRO A 103 -24.11 1.54 7.92
C PRO A 103 -23.32 0.62 6.99
N ILE A 104 -22.80 1.18 5.91
CA ILE A 104 -22.00 0.46 4.92
C ILE A 104 -20.53 0.51 5.35
N PHE A 105 -19.90 -0.67 5.41
CA PHE A 105 -18.50 -0.82 5.78
C PHE A 105 -17.67 -1.40 4.63
N LEU A 106 -16.45 -0.88 4.50
CA LEU A 106 -15.43 -1.35 3.57
C LEU A 106 -14.22 -1.90 4.34
N GLU A 107 -13.58 -2.91 3.78
CA GLU A 107 -12.36 -3.53 4.29
C GLU A 107 -11.27 -3.55 3.21
N ASN A 108 -10.01 -3.68 3.63
CA ASN A 108 -8.89 -3.83 2.71
C ASN A 108 -8.97 -5.20 2.00
N ASP A 109 -8.99 -5.17 0.68
CA ASP A 109 -8.96 -6.37 -0.16
C ASP A 109 -8.01 -6.14 -1.33
N LYS A 110 -7.06 -7.05 -1.53
CA LYS A 110 -6.08 -7.01 -2.64
C LYS A 110 -6.74 -7.01 -4.01
N ASN A 111 -7.95 -7.55 -4.14
CA ASN A 111 -8.73 -7.62 -5.37
C ASN A 111 -9.99 -6.73 -5.33
N GLY A 112 -10.02 -5.76 -4.42
CA GLY A 112 -11.14 -4.86 -4.24
C GLY A 112 -11.46 -4.00 -5.46
N LYS A 113 -12.73 -3.61 -5.57
CA LYS A 113 -13.25 -2.83 -6.70
C LYS A 113 -13.17 -1.32 -6.48
N TYR A 114 -12.75 -0.88 -5.31
CA TYR A 114 -12.71 0.51 -4.93
C TYR A 114 -11.34 0.90 -4.40
N TRP A 115 -11.02 2.18 -4.51
CA TRP A 115 -9.78 2.77 -4.03
C TRP A 115 -10.10 3.81 -2.98
N ILE A 116 -9.42 3.71 -1.83
CA ILE A 116 -9.51 4.68 -0.75
C ILE A 116 -8.31 5.63 -0.84
N ILE A 117 -8.57 6.93 -0.91
CA ILE A 117 -7.58 7.99 -0.97
C ILE A 117 -7.64 8.79 0.34
N VAL A 118 -6.51 8.83 1.06
CA VAL A 118 -6.39 9.61 2.30
C VAL A 118 -5.82 10.99 1.94
N SER A 119 -6.55 12.05 2.25
CA SER A 119 -6.13 13.45 2.02
C SER A 119 -5.66 14.13 3.31
N ASN A 120 -4.94 15.25 3.16
CA ASN A 120 -4.17 15.97 4.18
C ASN A 120 -4.96 16.58 5.37
N GLN A 121 -6.24 16.28 5.49
CA GLN A 121 -7.12 16.78 6.56
C GLN A 121 -7.89 15.64 7.24
N ASN A 122 -7.38 14.41 7.17
CA ASN A 122 -8.09 13.21 7.62
C ASN A 122 -9.40 12.95 6.84
N ASN A 123 -9.55 13.61 5.68
CA ASN A 123 -10.62 13.34 4.73
C ASN A 123 -10.26 12.07 3.97
N ILE A 124 -11.16 11.09 4.03
CA ILE A 124 -10.98 9.80 3.38
C ILE A 124 -12.01 9.72 2.27
N PHE A 125 -11.52 9.61 1.05
CA PHE A 125 -12.34 9.55 -0.14
C PHE A 125 -12.35 8.13 -0.70
N LEU A 126 -13.49 7.72 -1.22
CA LEU A 126 -13.67 6.46 -1.93
C LEU A 126 -14.00 6.77 -3.39
N ILE A 127 -13.23 6.15 -4.28
CA ILE A 127 -13.41 6.23 -5.73
C ILE A 127 -13.48 4.81 -6.30
N PRO A 128 -14.20 4.60 -7.42
CA PRO A 128 -14.19 3.32 -8.10
C PRO A 128 -12.81 3.00 -8.71
N SER A 129 -12.47 1.72 -8.79
CA SER A 129 -11.31 1.28 -9.57
C SER A 129 -11.56 1.47 -11.06
N ILE A 130 -10.54 1.85 -11.83
CA ILE A 130 -10.63 2.04 -13.29
C ILE A 130 -11.01 0.76 -14.06
N ILE A 131 -10.84 -0.41 -13.43
CA ILE A 131 -11.11 -1.72 -14.04
C ILE A 131 -12.55 -2.17 -13.71
N ILE A 132 -13.33 -1.36 -12.97
CA ILE A 132 -14.68 -1.73 -12.58
C ILE A 132 -15.58 -1.82 -13.82
N LYS A 133 -16.02 -3.04 -14.15
CA LYS A 133 -17.02 -3.26 -15.19
C LYS A 133 -18.41 -3.09 -14.58
N LEU A 134 -19.06 -1.96 -14.85
CA LEU A 134 -20.42 -1.64 -14.42
C LEU A 134 -21.46 -2.33 -15.32
N HIS A 135 -21.56 -3.66 -15.26
CA HIS A 135 -22.68 -4.36 -15.88
C HIS A 135 -23.97 -4.12 -15.08
N ILE A 136 -25.13 -4.18 -15.74
CA ILE A 136 -26.46 -3.93 -15.15
C ILE A 136 -26.69 -4.68 -13.82
N HIS A 137 -26.18 -5.90 -13.68
CA HIS A 137 -26.29 -6.70 -12.45
C HIS A 137 -25.37 -6.25 -11.30
N LYS A 138 -24.31 -5.47 -11.59
CA LYS A 138 -23.36 -4.90 -10.61
C LYS A 138 -23.71 -3.47 -10.18
N LEU A 139 -24.63 -2.82 -10.89
CA LEU A 139 -25.11 -1.48 -10.53
C LEU A 139 -25.72 -1.44 -9.14
N LYS A 140 -26.39 -2.50 -8.68
CA LYS A 140 -26.97 -2.54 -7.33
C LYS A 140 -25.93 -2.41 -6.21
N THR A 141 -24.77 -3.04 -6.36
CA THR A 141 -23.71 -3.01 -5.36
C THR A 141 -23.01 -1.65 -5.36
N VAL A 142 -22.79 -1.08 -6.55
CA VAL A 142 -22.19 0.25 -6.70
C VAL A 142 -23.17 1.35 -6.27
N ALA A 143 -24.48 1.17 -6.46
CA ALA A 143 -25.54 2.05 -5.99
C ALA A 143 -25.56 2.22 -4.46
N LYS A 144 -24.99 1.26 -3.71
CA LYS A 144 -24.83 1.38 -2.26
C LYS A 144 -23.82 2.48 -1.91
N LEU A 145 -22.81 2.70 -2.74
CA LEU A 145 -21.68 3.60 -2.50
C LEU A 145 -21.75 4.90 -3.32
N PHE A 146 -22.38 4.87 -4.48
CA PHE A 146 -22.48 5.98 -5.42
C PHE A 146 -23.89 6.13 -5.95
N ASP A 147 -24.36 7.37 -6.07
CA ASP A 147 -25.57 7.69 -6.82
C ASP A 147 -25.22 7.91 -8.30
N PHE A 148 -26.17 7.58 -9.16
CA PHE A 148 -25.98 7.59 -10.61
C PHE A 148 -26.82 8.68 -11.27
N HIS A 149 -26.19 9.52 -12.09
CA HIS A 149 -26.86 10.52 -12.92
C HIS A 149 -26.67 10.18 -14.41
N GLY A 150 -27.67 10.51 -15.24
CA GLY A 150 -27.66 10.25 -16.69
C GLY A 150 -28.38 8.97 -17.13
N GLU A 151 -28.45 8.73 -18.44
CA GLU A 151 -29.12 7.57 -19.04
C GLU A 151 -28.19 6.34 -19.03
N THR A 152 -28.60 5.26 -18.36
CA THR A 152 -27.81 4.03 -18.14
C THR A 152 -28.06 2.96 -19.21
N ALA A 153 -28.18 3.37 -20.49
CA ALA A 153 -28.78 2.53 -21.53
C ALA A 153 -27.84 1.57 -22.27
N SER A 154 -26.52 1.59 -22.04
CA SER A 154 -25.58 0.79 -22.85
C SER A 154 -24.71 -0.20 -22.04
N LEU A 155 -24.40 -1.32 -22.69
CA LEU A 155 -23.62 -2.45 -22.16
C LEU A 155 -22.13 -2.10 -21.90
N ASP A 156 -21.68 -0.95 -22.41
CA ASP A 156 -20.31 -0.42 -22.35
C ASP A 156 -20.29 1.01 -21.77
N THR A 157 -21.00 1.21 -20.66
CA THR A 157 -21.22 2.51 -20.03
C THR A 157 -19.92 3.11 -19.50
N HIS A 158 -19.37 4.06 -20.26
CA HIS A 158 -18.35 4.97 -19.79
C HIS A 158 -18.99 5.91 -18.77
N PHE A 159 -18.31 6.13 -17.65
CA PHE A 159 -18.79 7.01 -16.58
C PHE A 159 -17.68 7.95 -16.15
N MET A 160 -18.07 9.12 -15.66
CA MET A 160 -17.17 10.08 -15.03
C MET A 160 -17.48 10.18 -13.55
N LEU A 161 -16.43 10.37 -12.74
CA LEU A 161 -16.61 10.71 -11.33
C LEU A 161 -16.97 12.18 -11.23
N THR A 162 -18.13 12.50 -10.66
CA THR A 162 -18.54 13.89 -10.41
C THR A 162 -18.24 14.27 -8.96
N LYS A 163 -18.43 13.32 -8.04
CA LYS A 163 -18.16 13.50 -6.61
C LYS A 163 -17.62 12.19 -6.00
N PRO A 164 -16.50 12.19 -5.27
CA PRO A 164 -16.06 11.01 -4.53
C PRO A 164 -16.98 10.71 -3.35
N ALA A 165 -17.06 9.43 -2.96
CA ALA A 165 -17.72 9.04 -1.72
C ALA A 165 -16.82 9.42 -0.52
N LYS A 166 -17.42 9.73 0.63
CA LYS A 166 -16.69 10.11 1.85
C LYS A 166 -16.76 8.99 2.88
N LEU A 167 -15.62 8.70 3.50
CA LEU A 167 -15.47 7.65 4.50
C LEU A 167 -14.95 8.22 5.83
N SER A 168 -15.19 7.48 6.91
CA SER A 168 -14.48 7.60 8.18
C SER A 168 -13.82 6.28 8.58
N SER A 169 -12.60 6.37 9.12
CA SER A 169 -11.91 5.21 9.68
C SER A 169 -12.55 4.80 11.01
N LEU A 170 -12.79 3.50 11.20
CA LEU A 170 -13.18 2.98 12.50
C LEU A 170 -11.98 2.89 13.46
N PRO A 171 -12.21 2.87 14.79
CA PRO A 171 -11.15 2.70 15.79
C PRO A 171 -10.36 1.39 15.67
N ASN A 172 -10.89 0.41 14.93
CA ASN A 172 -10.23 -0.87 14.66
C ASN A 172 -9.07 -0.76 13.64
N GLY A 173 -8.94 0.37 12.93
CA GLY A 173 -7.89 0.63 11.95
C GLY A 173 -7.92 -0.27 10.71
N LYS A 174 -8.97 -1.07 10.52
CA LYS A 174 -9.08 -2.08 9.45
C LYS A 174 -10.28 -1.88 8.54
N GLU A 175 -11.30 -1.18 9.04
CA GLU A 175 -12.54 -0.96 8.33
C GLU A 175 -12.83 0.54 8.21
N TRP A 176 -13.54 0.90 7.14
CA TRP A 176 -14.01 2.24 6.89
C TRP A 176 -15.53 2.26 6.77
N LYS A 177 -16.15 3.28 7.35
CA LYS A 177 -17.59 3.51 7.28
C LYS A 177 -17.91 4.54 6.21
N LEU A 178 -18.91 4.27 5.38
CA LEU A 178 -19.46 5.25 4.45
C LEU A 178 -20.21 6.36 5.21
N GLU A 179 -19.81 7.60 5.00
CA GLU A 179 -20.48 8.80 5.53
C GLU A 179 -21.38 9.43 4.48
N GLU A 180 -20.85 9.61 3.27
CA GLU A 180 -21.57 10.21 2.15
C GLU A 180 -21.33 9.39 0.88
N LYS A 181 -22.40 9.20 0.10
CA LYS A 181 -22.28 8.61 -1.22
C LYS A 181 -21.59 9.55 -2.20
N GLY A 182 -20.85 8.96 -3.13
CA GLY A 182 -20.29 9.67 -4.28
C GLY A 182 -21.33 9.78 -5.40
N ILE A 183 -20.97 10.46 -6.48
CA ILE A 183 -21.82 10.64 -7.66
C ILE A 183 -21.01 10.23 -8.89
N LEU A 184 -21.60 9.34 -9.68
CA LEU A 184 -21.10 8.94 -10.99
C LEU A 184 -22.07 9.41 -12.07
N GLU A 185 -21.54 10.02 -13.11
CA GLU A 185 -22.31 10.52 -14.24
C GLU A 185 -22.06 9.66 -15.48
N PHE A 186 -23.14 9.13 -16.05
CA PHE A 186 -23.13 8.42 -17.32
C PHE A 186 -23.52 9.40 -18.43
N SER A 187 -22.64 9.59 -19.40
CA SER A 187 -22.95 10.39 -20.58
C SER A 187 -22.65 9.58 -21.84
N ASP A 188 -23.62 9.52 -22.75
CA ASP A 188 -23.34 9.24 -24.16
C ASP A 188 -22.78 10.53 -24.75
N HIS A 189 -21.46 10.62 -24.89
CA HIS A 189 -20.78 11.79 -25.46
C HIS A 189 -21.18 12.10 -26.93
N PHE A 190 -22.08 11.32 -27.54
CA PHE A 190 -22.66 11.61 -28.86
C PHE A 190 -24.04 12.28 -28.81
N SER A 191 -24.70 12.35 -27.65
CA SER A 191 -26.10 12.81 -27.53
C SER A 191 -26.24 14.28 -27.09
N GLN A 192 -25.14 14.95 -26.75
CA GLN A 192 -25.16 16.33 -26.23
C GLN A 192 -25.17 17.41 -27.32
N PHE A 193 -25.11 17.05 -28.61
CA PHE A 193 -25.45 17.98 -29.70
C PHE A 193 -26.97 18.03 -29.91
N LYS A 194 -27.71 18.56 -28.93
CA LYS A 194 -29.11 18.95 -29.14
C LYS A 194 -29.13 20.30 -29.84
N PHE A 195 -29.39 20.30 -31.15
CA PHE A 195 -29.90 21.50 -31.82
C PHE A 195 -31.31 21.76 -31.27
N GLU A 196 -31.45 22.79 -30.44
CA GLU A 196 -32.76 23.30 -30.06
C GLU A 196 -33.41 23.93 -31.30
N VAL A 197 -34.43 23.27 -31.84
CA VAL A 197 -35.37 23.88 -32.79
C VAL A 197 -36.44 24.58 -31.94
N PRO A 198 -36.64 25.90 -32.09
CA PRO A 198 -37.69 26.61 -31.37
C PRO A 198 -39.08 26.12 -31.80
N ASP A 199 -39.90 25.83 -30.81
CA ASP A 199 -41.29 25.37 -30.93
C ASP A 199 -42.17 26.49 -31.54
N PHE A 200 -42.74 26.26 -32.72
CA PHE A 200 -43.76 27.14 -33.28
C PHE A 200 -45.13 26.52 -33.07
N GLN A 201 -45.86 27.08 -32.10
CA GLN A 201 -47.26 26.78 -31.86
C GLN A 201 -48.11 27.13 -33.08
N GLU A 202 -48.93 26.17 -33.50
CA GLU A 202 -49.94 26.33 -34.54
C GLU A 202 -50.95 27.42 -34.17
N SER A 203 -50.94 28.54 -34.91
CA SER A 203 -52.13 29.36 -35.09
C SER A 203 -52.64 29.18 -36.52
N LYS A 204 -53.80 28.54 -36.63
CA LYS A 204 -54.61 28.45 -37.84
C LYS A 204 -55.07 29.86 -38.23
N GLU A 205 -54.60 30.37 -39.38
CA GLU A 205 -55.41 30.95 -40.46
C GLU A 205 -54.52 31.57 -41.57
N ASP A 206 -54.89 31.28 -42.82
CA ASP A 206 -54.52 31.95 -44.09
C ASP A 206 -53.05 32.03 -44.56
N HIS A 207 -52.43 30.94 -45.03
CA HIS A 207 -51.36 31.05 -46.07
C HIS A 207 -51.22 29.80 -46.98
N PRO A 208 -52.13 29.57 -47.95
CA PRO A 208 -51.95 28.51 -48.96
C PRO A 208 -50.72 28.74 -49.86
N VAL A 209 -50.26 29.98 -50.02
CA VAL A 209 -49.15 30.34 -50.92
C VAL A 209 -47.77 30.03 -50.32
N GLU A 210 -47.61 30.09 -49.00
CA GLU A 210 -46.32 29.83 -48.34
C GLU A 210 -46.10 28.33 -48.14
N ILE A 211 -47.15 27.59 -47.82
CA ILE A 211 -47.14 26.12 -47.80
C ILE A 211 -46.77 25.59 -49.19
N GLN A 212 -47.30 26.18 -50.26
CA GLN A 212 -46.96 25.77 -51.62
C GLN A 212 -45.49 26.06 -51.99
N LYS A 213 -44.93 27.19 -51.55
CA LYS A 213 -43.49 27.49 -51.69
C LYS A 213 -42.61 26.53 -50.89
N ILE A 214 -43.07 26.07 -49.73
CA ILE A 214 -42.38 25.07 -48.91
C ILE A 214 -42.36 23.72 -49.64
N TYR A 215 -43.50 23.25 -50.18
CA TYR A 215 -43.55 22.03 -50.97
C TYR A 215 -42.65 22.09 -52.21
N GLN A 216 -42.60 23.25 -52.89
CA GLN A 216 -41.74 23.44 -54.05
C GLN A 216 -40.25 23.40 -53.69
N LYS A 217 -39.85 23.96 -52.54
CA LYS A 217 -38.49 23.83 -52.02
C LYS A 217 -38.18 22.39 -51.57
N LEU A 218 -39.17 21.68 -51.05
CA LEU A 218 -39.01 20.30 -50.62
C LEU A 218 -38.75 19.38 -51.82
N ASP A 219 -39.48 19.57 -52.93
CA ASP A 219 -39.25 18.86 -54.19
C ASP A 219 -37.86 19.17 -54.78
N ASP A 220 -37.44 20.43 -54.74
CA ASP A 220 -36.11 20.84 -55.24
C ASP A 220 -34.98 20.24 -54.39
N LEU A 221 -35.13 20.22 -53.07
CA LEU A 221 -34.21 19.56 -52.14
C LEU A 221 -34.18 18.04 -52.33
N THR A 222 -35.33 17.43 -52.59
CA THR A 222 -35.44 15.97 -52.83
C THR A 222 -34.72 15.61 -54.12
N SER A 223 -34.90 16.40 -55.17
CA SER A 223 -34.20 16.23 -56.46
C SER A 223 -32.68 16.38 -56.31
N GLN A 224 -32.22 17.36 -55.51
CA GLN A 224 -30.79 17.52 -55.20
C GLN A 224 -30.23 16.32 -54.42
N LEU A 225 -31.01 15.77 -53.48
CA LEU A 225 -30.59 14.63 -52.67
C LEU A 225 -30.46 13.36 -53.52
N GLU A 226 -31.37 13.13 -54.46
CA GLU A 226 -31.28 12.03 -55.44
C GLU A 226 -30.06 12.18 -56.34
N GLN A 227 -29.78 13.41 -56.81
CA GLN A 227 -28.58 13.70 -57.60
C GLN A 227 -27.29 13.40 -56.82
N PHE A 228 -27.22 13.79 -55.54
CA PHE A 228 -26.08 13.50 -54.68
C PHE A 228 -25.92 11.99 -54.41
N GLN A 229 -27.01 11.25 -54.25
CA GLN A 229 -26.94 9.80 -54.09
C GLN A 229 -26.41 9.11 -55.35
N GLN A 230 -26.83 9.57 -56.53
CA GLN A 230 -26.35 9.02 -57.80
C GLN A 230 -24.85 9.34 -58.05
N GLU A 231 -24.40 10.54 -57.68
CA GLU A 231 -22.96 10.88 -57.69
C GLU A 231 -22.15 10.01 -56.74
N ARG A 232 -22.66 9.74 -55.53
CA ARG A 232 -22.00 8.83 -54.58
C ARG A 232 -21.87 7.41 -55.13
N ILE A 233 -22.89 6.89 -55.81
CA ILE A 233 -22.85 5.56 -56.43
C ILE A 233 -21.81 5.52 -57.55
N ASN A 234 -21.75 6.56 -58.39
CA ASN A 234 -20.75 6.66 -59.46
C ASN A 234 -19.32 6.76 -58.89
N LEU A 235 -19.10 7.56 -57.84
CA LEU A 235 -17.79 7.67 -57.18
C LEU A 235 -17.38 6.36 -56.50
N ALA A 236 -18.31 5.67 -55.84
CA ALA A 236 -18.04 4.37 -55.22
C ALA A 236 -17.62 3.32 -56.26
N SER A 237 -18.23 3.33 -57.45
CA SER A 237 -17.85 2.43 -58.55
C SER A 237 -16.46 2.72 -59.13
N GLN A 238 -15.99 3.96 -59.07
CA GLN A 238 -14.64 4.35 -59.50
C GLN A 238 -13.57 3.95 -58.49
N ILE A 239 -13.87 3.97 -57.19
CA ILE A 239 -12.94 3.59 -56.11
C ILE A 239 -12.68 2.07 -56.10
N ILE A 240 -13.63 1.25 -56.52
CA ILE A 240 -13.52 -0.23 -56.52
C ILE A 240 -12.52 -0.75 -57.58
N ASN A 241 -12.17 0.06 -58.59
CA ASN A 241 -11.36 -0.36 -59.75
C ASN A 241 -9.91 0.19 -59.79
N ILE A 242 -9.35 0.68 -58.68
CA ILE A 242 -7.94 1.13 -58.64
C ILE A 242 -7.03 -0.01 -58.12
N PRO A 243 -6.22 -0.68 -58.97
CA PRO A 243 -5.38 -1.83 -58.56
C PRO A 243 -4.31 -1.45 -57.52
N GLU A 244 -3.77 -0.23 -57.59
CA GLU A 244 -2.70 0.25 -56.70
C GLU A 244 -3.10 0.30 -55.21
N ILE A 245 -4.39 0.50 -54.90
CA ILE A 245 -4.86 0.53 -53.50
C ILE A 245 -4.90 -0.88 -52.89
N LYS A 246 -5.21 -1.90 -53.70
CA LYS A 246 -5.21 -3.30 -53.23
C LYS A 246 -3.79 -3.81 -52.96
N ASP A 247 -2.85 -3.50 -53.84
CA ASP A 247 -1.47 -3.94 -53.69
C ASP A 247 -0.76 -3.25 -52.50
N THR A 248 -1.05 -1.96 -52.28
CA THR A 248 -0.53 -1.24 -51.10
C THR A 248 -1.15 -1.71 -49.79
N GLN A 249 -2.45 -2.05 -49.79
CA GLN A 249 -3.12 -2.62 -48.60
C GLN A 249 -2.64 -4.05 -48.30
N ALA A 250 -2.42 -4.88 -49.32
CA ALA A 250 -1.85 -6.21 -49.17
C ALA A 250 -0.42 -6.16 -48.61
N ASN A 251 0.40 -5.22 -49.09
CA ASN A 251 1.77 -5.04 -48.61
C ASN A 251 1.81 -4.56 -47.15
N THR A 252 0.92 -3.63 -46.79
CA THR A 252 0.76 -3.14 -45.40
C THR A 252 0.36 -4.27 -44.45
N ASN A 253 -0.57 -5.15 -44.88
CA ASN A 253 -0.98 -6.30 -44.07
C ASN A 253 0.16 -7.31 -43.88
N LEU A 254 1.03 -7.48 -44.89
CA LEU A 254 2.19 -8.36 -44.81
C LEU A 254 3.25 -7.83 -43.83
N GLU A 255 3.48 -6.52 -43.82
CA GLU A 255 4.33 -5.82 -42.85
C GLU A 255 3.80 -5.97 -41.42
N ILE A 256 2.49 -5.78 -41.21
CA ILE A 256 1.82 -5.99 -39.91
C ILE A 256 2.02 -7.44 -39.43
N LEU A 257 1.88 -8.43 -40.32
CA LEU A 257 2.09 -9.83 -39.98
C LEU A 257 3.55 -10.12 -39.54
N LYS A 258 4.53 -9.53 -40.23
CA LYS A 258 5.96 -9.65 -39.85
C LYS A 258 6.24 -9.01 -38.49
N ILE A 259 5.66 -7.84 -38.22
CA ILE A 259 5.79 -7.15 -36.93
C ILE A 259 5.19 -8.00 -35.81
N ASN A 260 3.98 -8.52 -35.99
CA ASN A 260 3.32 -9.37 -34.99
C ASN A 260 4.11 -10.65 -34.71
N LYS A 261 4.70 -11.29 -35.74
CA LYS A 261 5.56 -12.46 -35.55
C LYS A 261 6.80 -12.12 -34.72
N LYS A 262 7.41 -10.95 -34.96
CA LYS A 262 8.58 -10.48 -34.20
C LYS A 262 8.21 -10.11 -32.77
N LEU A 263 7.06 -9.49 -32.56
CA LEU A 263 6.52 -9.15 -31.24
C LEU A 263 6.27 -10.40 -30.39
N ASN A 264 5.65 -11.43 -30.98
CA ASN A 264 5.43 -12.71 -30.28
C ASN A 264 6.75 -13.39 -29.90
N GLY A 265 7.77 -13.35 -30.78
CA GLY A 265 9.10 -13.88 -30.47
C GLY A 265 9.76 -13.16 -29.30
N LEU A 266 9.68 -11.82 -29.26
CA LEU A 266 10.20 -11.03 -28.15
C LEU A 266 9.45 -11.29 -26.84
N ASN A 267 8.12 -11.50 -26.91
CA ASN A 267 7.31 -11.79 -25.73
C ASN A 267 7.67 -13.15 -25.12
N LEU A 268 7.88 -14.18 -25.95
CA LEU A 268 8.37 -15.50 -25.51
C LEU A 268 9.76 -15.40 -24.85
N GLN A 269 10.70 -14.67 -25.45
CA GLN A 269 12.03 -14.46 -24.86
C GLN A 269 11.95 -13.71 -23.52
N PHE A 270 11.05 -12.73 -23.42
CA PHE A 270 10.83 -12.00 -22.18
C PHE A 270 10.28 -12.94 -21.09
N GLU A 271 9.28 -13.76 -21.41
CA GLU A 271 8.73 -14.77 -20.48
C GLU A 271 9.80 -15.77 -20.01
N GLU A 272 10.62 -16.30 -20.92
CA GLU A 272 11.73 -17.20 -20.58
C GLU A 272 12.76 -16.52 -19.65
N SER A 273 13.12 -15.27 -19.92
CA SER A 273 14.06 -14.52 -19.07
C SER A 273 13.50 -14.25 -17.66
N GLN A 274 12.19 -14.00 -17.53
CA GLN A 274 11.55 -13.84 -16.23
C GLN A 274 11.53 -15.15 -15.44
N ILE A 275 11.26 -16.28 -16.10
CA ILE A 275 11.27 -17.59 -15.47
C ILE A 275 12.66 -17.92 -14.92
N ILE A 276 13.72 -17.67 -15.68
CA ILE A 276 15.11 -17.90 -15.26
C ILE A 276 15.45 -17.04 -14.03
N ASN A 277 15.19 -15.73 -14.09
CA ASN A 277 15.47 -14.83 -12.96
C ASN A 277 14.69 -15.22 -11.68
N ILE A 278 13.42 -15.63 -11.81
CA ILE A 278 12.64 -16.09 -10.66
C ILE A 278 13.22 -17.38 -10.07
N GLN A 279 13.74 -18.28 -10.91
CA GLN A 279 14.33 -19.52 -10.44
C GLN A 279 15.67 -19.28 -9.72
N GLU A 280 16.55 -18.43 -10.27
CA GLU A 280 17.79 -18.03 -9.60
C GLU A 280 17.53 -17.40 -8.24
N ILE A 281 16.56 -16.48 -8.14
CA ILE A 281 16.16 -15.87 -6.86
C ILE A 281 15.66 -16.92 -5.86
N LYS A 282 14.92 -17.94 -6.32
CA LYS A 282 14.44 -19.02 -5.45
C LYS A 282 15.58 -19.90 -4.95
N ASP A 283 16.56 -20.19 -5.81
CA ASP A 283 17.71 -21.03 -5.46
C ASP A 283 18.62 -20.28 -4.46
N ASP A 284 18.85 -18.98 -4.66
CA ASP A 284 19.58 -18.11 -3.73
C ASP A 284 18.87 -18.00 -2.37
N GLN A 285 17.54 -17.89 -2.37
CA GLN A 285 16.73 -17.89 -1.15
C GLN A 285 16.81 -19.23 -0.42
N ALA A 286 16.76 -20.35 -1.15
CA ALA A 286 16.88 -21.68 -0.56
C ALA A 286 18.25 -21.87 0.10
N ASN A 287 19.33 -21.41 -0.55
CA ASN A 287 20.68 -21.49 0.00
C ASN A 287 20.84 -20.60 1.24
N SER A 288 20.32 -19.36 1.20
CA SER A 288 20.32 -18.45 2.35
C SER A 288 19.56 -19.03 3.54
N ASN A 289 18.39 -19.64 3.30
CA ASN A 289 17.61 -20.30 4.35
C ASN A 289 18.36 -21.47 4.98
N LEU A 290 19.12 -22.24 4.19
CA LEU A 290 19.92 -23.34 4.70
C LEU A 290 21.06 -22.85 5.61
N GLU A 291 21.72 -21.74 5.27
CA GLU A 291 22.74 -21.12 6.13
C GLU A 291 22.14 -20.62 7.45
N ILE A 292 20.97 -19.96 7.40
CA ILE A 292 20.27 -19.51 8.62
C ILE A 292 19.95 -20.70 9.55
N VAL A 293 19.52 -21.83 8.99
CA VAL A 293 19.26 -23.05 9.79
C VAL A 293 20.53 -23.56 10.47
N LYS A 294 21.67 -23.59 9.75
CA LYS A 294 22.96 -24.01 10.34
C LYS A 294 23.39 -23.08 11.48
N ILE A 295 23.30 -21.76 11.27
CA ILE A 295 23.63 -20.75 12.29
C ILE A 295 22.76 -20.92 13.53
N ASN A 296 21.45 -21.16 13.36
CA ASN A 296 20.56 -21.37 14.48
C ASN A 296 20.90 -22.65 15.27
N GLN A 297 21.27 -23.73 14.59
CA GLN A 297 21.72 -24.96 15.25
C GLN A 297 23.01 -24.75 16.05
N GLU A 298 23.98 -24.02 15.49
CA GLU A 298 25.22 -23.66 16.20
C GLU A 298 24.93 -22.79 17.43
N LEU A 299 24.00 -21.83 17.30
CA LEU A 299 23.62 -20.93 18.38
C LEU A 299 22.90 -21.67 19.52
N ASP A 300 22.08 -22.67 19.22
CA ASP A 300 21.47 -23.53 20.23
C ASP A 300 22.49 -24.43 20.93
N ALA A 301 23.49 -24.93 20.22
CA ALA A 301 24.60 -25.68 20.82
C ALA A 301 25.40 -24.80 21.81
N LEU A 302 25.72 -23.56 21.42
CA LEU A 302 26.42 -22.59 22.29
C LEU A 302 25.59 -22.22 23.52
N ARG A 303 24.26 -22.04 23.38
CA ARG A 303 23.37 -21.80 24.52
C ARG A 303 23.38 -22.95 25.52
N LEU A 304 23.39 -24.19 25.04
CA LEU A 304 23.46 -25.37 25.90
C LEU A 304 24.78 -25.41 26.69
N GLU A 305 25.89 -25.11 26.03
CA GLU A 305 27.21 -25.08 26.66
C GLU A 305 27.34 -23.94 27.69
N LEU A 306 26.79 -22.76 27.38
CA LEU A 306 26.72 -21.65 28.32
C LEU A 306 25.92 -22.01 29.58
N ASN A 307 24.78 -22.69 29.42
CA ASN A 307 23.98 -23.15 30.55
C ASN A 307 24.75 -24.16 31.42
N ARG A 308 25.47 -25.12 30.81
CA ARG A 308 26.33 -26.05 31.55
C ARG A 308 27.41 -25.32 32.34
N SER A 309 28.04 -24.31 31.74
CA SER A 309 29.04 -23.48 32.42
C SER A 309 28.45 -22.71 33.61
N HIS A 310 27.23 -22.20 33.49
CA HIS A 310 26.55 -21.51 34.59
C HIS A 310 26.24 -22.45 35.76
N GLU A 311 25.77 -23.66 35.49
CA GLU A 311 25.50 -24.65 36.55
C GLU A 311 26.79 -25.09 37.25
N LEU A 312 27.88 -25.30 36.49
CA LEU A 312 29.20 -25.58 37.08
C LEU A 312 29.66 -24.44 37.99
N ARG A 313 29.47 -23.19 37.56
CA ARG A 313 29.83 -22.00 38.35
C ARG A 313 29.02 -21.93 39.65
N LYS A 314 27.71 -22.18 39.61
CA LYS A 314 26.88 -22.23 40.83
C LYS A 314 27.36 -23.30 41.81
N SER A 315 27.70 -24.49 41.29
CA SER A 315 28.25 -25.56 42.11
C SER A 315 29.57 -25.16 42.78
N LEU A 316 30.45 -24.48 42.03
CA LEU A 316 31.72 -23.97 42.55
C LEU A 316 31.51 -22.89 43.62
N GLU A 317 30.56 -21.97 43.40
CA GLU A 317 30.18 -20.93 44.36
C GLU A 317 29.67 -21.55 45.67
N SER A 318 28.83 -22.59 45.59
CA SER A 318 28.38 -23.35 46.78
C SER A 318 29.56 -23.94 47.56
N TYR A 319 30.50 -24.58 46.85
CA TYR A 319 31.67 -25.19 47.48
C TYR A 319 32.58 -24.14 48.16
N MET A 320 32.76 -22.98 47.54
CA MET A 320 33.54 -21.89 48.14
C MET A 320 32.89 -21.33 49.42
N VAL A 321 31.56 -21.26 49.47
CA VAL A 321 30.83 -20.86 50.68
C VAL A 321 31.03 -21.88 51.79
N GLU A 322 30.90 -23.18 51.49
CA GLU A 322 31.14 -24.25 52.45
C GLU A 322 32.56 -24.20 53.02
N MET A 323 33.58 -24.11 52.16
CA MET A 323 34.97 -23.98 52.60
C MET A 323 35.23 -22.73 53.45
N SER A 324 34.59 -21.60 53.11
CA SER A 324 34.71 -20.37 53.88
C SER A 324 34.15 -20.55 55.29
N GLN A 325 33.02 -21.24 55.41
CA GLN A 325 32.39 -21.53 56.70
C GLN A 325 33.21 -22.52 57.53
N GLU A 326 33.80 -23.54 56.91
CA GLU A 326 34.75 -24.43 57.59
C GLU A 326 35.97 -23.67 58.10
N LEU A 327 36.53 -22.77 57.29
CA LEU A 327 37.68 -21.95 57.69
C LEU A 327 37.34 -21.07 58.90
N ASP A 328 36.16 -20.46 58.92
CA ASP A 328 35.72 -19.64 60.06
C ASP A 328 35.50 -20.49 61.32
N ASN A 329 34.94 -21.69 61.19
CA ASN A 329 34.86 -22.64 62.30
C ASN A 329 36.24 -23.01 62.86
N LEU A 330 37.21 -23.28 61.98
CA LEU A 330 38.59 -23.59 62.39
C LEU A 330 39.26 -22.41 63.09
N LYS A 331 39.04 -21.17 62.61
CA LYS A 331 39.53 -19.97 63.31
C LYS A 331 38.97 -19.89 64.72
N VAL A 332 37.67 -20.11 64.91
CA VAL A 332 37.03 -20.09 66.23
C VAL A 332 37.64 -21.15 67.15
N GLN A 333 37.86 -22.37 66.66
CA GLN A 333 38.52 -23.44 67.42
C GLN A 333 39.95 -23.07 67.81
N LEU A 334 40.72 -22.47 66.90
CA LEU A 334 42.07 -22.00 67.16
C LEU A 334 42.09 -20.93 68.27
N TYR A 335 41.20 -19.95 68.22
CA TYR A 335 41.06 -18.94 69.28
C TYR A 335 40.80 -19.57 70.65
N HIS A 336 39.89 -20.54 70.74
CA HIS A 336 39.61 -21.24 71.99
C HIS A 336 40.81 -22.05 72.49
N SER A 337 41.56 -22.68 71.58
CA SER A 337 42.78 -23.42 71.93
C SER A 337 43.86 -22.49 72.46
N GLN A 338 44.04 -21.32 71.85
CA GLN A 338 45.00 -20.30 72.31
C GLN A 338 44.64 -19.76 73.70
N GLU A 339 43.35 -19.49 73.96
CA GLU A 339 42.91 -19.05 75.29
C GLU A 339 43.17 -20.11 76.36
N LYS A 340 42.92 -21.39 76.06
CA LYS A 340 43.25 -22.51 76.96
C LYS A 340 44.74 -22.60 77.23
N GLN A 341 45.57 -22.42 76.19
CA GLN A 341 47.02 -22.42 76.33
C GLN A 341 47.48 -21.27 77.23
N GLN A 342 47.00 -20.05 77.04
CA GLN A 342 47.34 -18.90 77.89
C GLN A 342 46.95 -19.12 79.35
N LYS A 343 45.77 -19.72 79.62
CA LYS A 343 45.38 -20.11 80.98
C LYS A 343 46.36 -21.11 81.59
N LEU A 344 46.76 -22.13 80.83
CA LEU A 344 47.71 -23.13 81.30
C LEU A 344 49.10 -22.52 81.57
N GLU A 345 49.58 -21.65 80.69
CA GLU A 345 50.84 -20.91 80.87
C GLU A 345 50.80 -20.06 82.15
N SER A 346 49.70 -19.33 82.40
CA SER A 346 49.49 -18.58 83.64
C SER A 346 49.49 -19.47 84.89
N HIS A 347 48.96 -20.70 84.79
CA HIS A 347 49.04 -21.67 85.88
C HIS A 347 50.47 -22.18 86.10
N LEU A 348 51.22 -22.46 85.02
CA LEU A 348 52.62 -22.90 85.09
C LEU A 348 53.53 -21.85 85.74
N GLU A 349 53.32 -20.55 85.42
CA GLU A 349 54.05 -19.44 86.04
C GLU A 349 53.88 -19.37 87.57
N LYS A 350 52.77 -19.86 88.11
CA LYS A 350 52.50 -19.87 89.56
C LYS A 350 53.18 -21.02 90.30
N ILE A 351 53.63 -22.06 89.59
CA ILE A 351 54.23 -23.26 90.21
C ILE A 351 55.52 -22.94 90.97
N PRO A 352 56.49 -22.17 90.42
CA PRO A 352 57.70 -21.80 91.16
C PRO A 352 57.39 -21.05 92.46
N VAL A 353 56.42 -20.13 92.45
CA VAL A 353 56.02 -19.36 93.64
C VAL A 353 55.47 -20.29 94.73
N LEU A 354 54.61 -21.25 94.34
CA LEU A 354 54.08 -22.26 95.27
C LEU A 354 55.19 -23.18 95.80
N ARG A 355 56.11 -23.59 94.93
CA ARG A 355 57.27 -24.41 95.29
C ARG A 355 58.16 -23.69 96.30
N ASP A 356 58.47 -22.42 96.06
CA ASP A 356 59.32 -21.61 96.93
C ASP A 356 58.62 -21.35 98.28
N TYR A 357 57.29 -21.15 98.28
CA TYR A 357 56.49 -21.09 99.51
C TYR A 357 56.57 -22.40 100.32
N VAL A 358 56.47 -23.55 99.65
CA VAL A 358 56.60 -24.87 100.31
C VAL A 358 58.00 -25.06 100.90
N TYR A 359 59.06 -24.72 100.16
CA TYR A 359 60.43 -24.79 100.69
C TYR A 359 60.61 -23.89 101.92
N LEU A 360 60.08 -22.66 101.89
CA LEU A 360 60.11 -21.76 103.04
C LEU A 360 59.40 -22.36 104.27
N GLN A 361 58.24 -22.98 104.09
CA GLN A 361 57.51 -23.66 105.17
C GLN A 361 58.33 -24.83 105.74
N ILE A 362 58.99 -25.62 104.89
CA ILE A 362 59.87 -26.71 105.30
C ILE A 362 61.04 -26.16 106.15
N ASP A 363 61.69 -25.10 105.69
CA ASP A 363 62.82 -24.50 106.41
C ASP A 363 62.39 -23.92 107.77
N LEU A 364 61.21 -23.29 107.85
CA LEU A 364 60.60 -22.84 109.10
C LEU A 364 60.34 -23.98 110.08
N ILE A 365 59.85 -25.13 109.58
CA ILE A 365 59.61 -26.31 110.42
C ILE A 365 60.93 -26.90 110.91
N LYS A 366 61.95 -27.01 110.04
CA LYS A 366 63.29 -27.48 110.42
C LYS A 366 63.89 -26.61 111.52
N ALA A 367 63.85 -25.28 111.36
CA ALA A 367 64.36 -24.34 112.36
C ALA A 367 63.63 -24.49 113.72
N ARG A 368 62.31 -24.74 113.70
CA ARG A 368 61.54 -25.02 114.92
C ARG A 368 61.93 -26.35 115.57
N LEU A 369 62.14 -27.41 114.79
CA LEU A 369 62.60 -28.69 115.30
C LEU A 369 64.00 -28.60 115.91
N GLU A 370 64.93 -27.93 115.24
CA GLU A 370 66.28 -27.64 115.77
C GLU A 370 66.22 -26.85 117.08
N SER A 371 65.27 -25.90 117.21
CA SER A 371 65.08 -25.16 118.47
C SER A 371 64.52 -26.00 119.61
N LEU A 372 63.80 -27.09 119.30
CA LEU A 372 63.25 -28.03 120.28
C LEU A 372 64.27 -29.10 120.71
N GLU A 373 65.23 -29.44 119.86
CA GLU A 373 66.35 -30.36 120.21
C GLU A 373 67.42 -29.68 121.07
N ASN A 374 67.46 -28.34 121.11
CA ASN A 374 68.38 -27.55 121.93
C ASN A 374 67.79 -27.12 123.31
N LEU A 375 66.66 -27.71 123.69
CA LEU A 375 66.03 -27.63 125.02
C LEU A 375 66.18 -28.97 125.73
#